data_AF-A0A2G4SX61-F1
#
_entry.id   AF-A0A2G4SX61-F1
#
_cell.length_a   1.000
_cell.length_b   1.000
_cell.length_c   1.000
_cell.angle_alpha   90.00
_cell.angle_beta   90.00
_cell.angle_gamma   90.00
#
_symmetry.space_group_name_H-M   'P 1'
#
loop_
_entity.id
_entity.type
_entity.pdbx_description
1 polymer ?
#
loop_
_entity_poly.entity_id
_entity_poly.type
_entity_poly.pdbx_seq_one_letter_code
_entity_poly.pdbx_strand_id
1 'polypeptide(L)'
;MANINILSYILSLIGFGTTTVNNTIDIVTNTNNNETSCNFLSASTLIVKHEDIIDEEKKSLVKRNLLNENVVQNWLNQLSNATLCQILSSAISDYPQIADIIHSYYFGKKEVLDHDGWATQLKSLTKRAAVIAHSLDHYRVSDQFSRASEVATSLHLLLRQFAQDLSVHGPSHAILFGLILVAQEALGAPSEVRQQIFTHDKFGRILILEMASVLKNFKLPLLPNEDWHRITYQKDNWLVTLEQVCSKMARYDITWEYRKEYQDVPMIAARYFKHYAH
;
A
#
# COMPACT_ATOMS: atom_id res chain seq x y z
N MET A 1 -5.82 -17.89 -4.63
CA MET A 1 -7.03 -17.84 -5.47
C MET A 1 -7.62 -16.44 -5.30
N ALA A 2 -7.35 -15.54 -6.24
CA ALA A 2 -7.91 -14.18 -6.20
C ALA A 2 -9.41 -14.30 -6.46
N ASN A 3 -10.22 -13.84 -5.50
CA ASN A 3 -11.66 -14.04 -5.45
C ASN A 3 -12.35 -13.31 -6.62
N ILE A 4 -12.59 -14.02 -7.73
CA ILE A 4 -13.32 -13.53 -8.90
C ILE A 4 -14.71 -12.99 -8.51
N ASN A 5 -15.29 -13.49 -7.40
CA ASN A 5 -16.51 -12.98 -6.77
C ASN A 5 -16.47 -11.48 -6.42
N ILE A 6 -15.30 -10.96 -6.01
CA ILE A 6 -15.14 -9.54 -5.66
C ILE A 6 -15.06 -8.70 -6.93
N LEU A 7 -14.34 -9.17 -7.95
CA LEU A 7 -14.29 -8.49 -9.24
C LEU A 7 -15.67 -8.42 -9.90
N SER A 8 -16.43 -9.51 -9.83
CA SER A 8 -17.82 -9.58 -10.31
C SER A 8 -18.72 -8.60 -9.57
N TYR A 9 -18.56 -8.48 -8.25
CA TYR A 9 -19.28 -7.50 -7.41
C TYR A 9 -18.86 -6.05 -7.70
N ILE A 10 -17.59 -5.81 -7.99
CA ILE A 10 -17.08 -4.48 -8.34
C ILE A 10 -17.57 -4.05 -9.71
N LEU A 11 -17.62 -4.97 -10.68
CA LEU A 11 -18.14 -4.71 -12.01
C LEU A 11 -19.64 -4.39 -11.98
N SER A 12 -20.41 -5.03 -11.09
CA SER A 12 -21.84 -4.69 -10.93
C SER A 12 -22.04 -3.28 -10.35
N LEU A 13 -21.16 -2.81 -9.45
CA LEU A 13 -21.18 -1.47 -8.87
C LEU A 13 -20.81 -0.33 -9.85
N ILE A 14 -20.03 -0.62 -10.89
CA ILE A 14 -19.63 0.33 -11.96
C ILE A 14 -20.78 0.66 -12.94
N GLY A 15 -21.95 0.02 -12.78
CA GLY A 15 -23.09 0.21 -13.69
C GLY A 15 -23.33 -0.96 -14.64
N PHE A 16 -22.81 -2.15 -14.32
CA PHE A 16 -23.31 -3.42 -14.86
C PHE A 16 -24.33 -4.11 -13.94
N GLY A 17 -25.19 -3.34 -13.26
CA GLY A 17 -26.37 -3.88 -12.58
C GLY A 17 -26.88 -2.98 -11.46
N THR A 18 -28.07 -2.39 -11.65
CA THR A 18 -28.77 -1.59 -10.65
C THR A 18 -29.27 -2.45 -9.48
N THR A 19 -29.07 -1.93 -8.26
CA THR A 19 -29.72 -2.34 -7.02
C THR A 19 -31.23 -2.55 -7.18
N THR A 20 -31.74 -3.72 -6.80
CA THR A 20 -33.03 -3.82 -6.10
C THR A 20 -33.03 -5.07 -5.22
N VAL A 21 -33.16 -4.81 -3.92
CA VAL A 21 -33.63 -5.72 -2.88
C VAL A 21 -34.95 -6.36 -3.34
N ASN A 22 -35.02 -7.70 -3.38
CA ASN A 22 -36.14 -8.49 -2.84
C ASN A 22 -35.96 -9.99 -3.06
N ASN A 23 -36.00 -10.70 -1.93
CA ASN A 23 -36.51 -12.05 -1.63
C ASN A 23 -36.72 -13.12 -2.72
N THR A 24 -36.61 -14.34 -2.20
CA THR A 24 -37.05 -15.66 -2.68
C THR A 24 -36.11 -16.44 -3.60
N ILE A 25 -35.42 -17.36 -2.92
CA ILE A 25 -34.89 -18.65 -3.33
C ILE A 25 -35.76 -19.29 -4.43
N ASP A 26 -35.14 -19.73 -5.53
CA ASP A 26 -35.37 -21.07 -6.06
C ASP A 26 -34.25 -21.50 -7.00
N ILE A 27 -33.64 -22.63 -6.64
CA ILE A 27 -32.58 -23.33 -7.38
C ILE A 27 -33.27 -24.26 -8.37
N VAL A 28 -33.07 -24.06 -9.68
CA VAL A 28 -33.29 -25.11 -10.67
C VAL A 28 -32.05 -25.24 -11.55
N THR A 29 -31.33 -26.32 -11.31
CA THR A 29 -30.24 -26.86 -12.13
C THR A 29 -30.78 -27.34 -13.47
N ASN A 30 -30.09 -26.99 -14.58
CA ASN A 30 -29.88 -27.97 -15.64
C ASN A 30 -28.64 -27.65 -16.48
N THR A 31 -27.68 -28.57 -16.35
CA THR A 31 -26.54 -28.77 -17.23
C THR A 31 -26.98 -29.14 -18.64
N ASN A 32 -26.29 -28.62 -19.65
CA ASN A 32 -25.84 -29.44 -20.77
C ASN A 32 -24.64 -28.81 -21.45
N ASN A 33 -23.54 -29.56 -21.43
CA ASN A 33 -22.35 -29.34 -22.24
C ASN A 33 -22.71 -29.51 -23.72
N ASN A 34 -22.12 -28.69 -24.58
CA ASN A 34 -21.54 -29.20 -25.81
C ASN A 34 -20.49 -28.23 -26.38
N GLU A 35 -19.46 -28.86 -26.89
CA GLU A 35 -18.25 -28.31 -27.49
C GLU A 35 -18.56 -27.36 -28.65
N THR A 36 -17.81 -26.26 -28.75
CA THR A 36 -17.17 -25.85 -30.00
C THR A 36 -16.17 -24.74 -29.75
N SER A 37 -14.93 -25.09 -30.03
CA SER A 37 -13.75 -24.25 -30.06
C SER A 37 -13.91 -23.04 -31.00
N CYS A 38 -13.35 -21.92 -30.57
CA CYS A 38 -12.73 -20.88 -31.39
C CYS A 38 -13.44 -20.52 -32.72
N ASN A 39 -14.52 -19.74 -32.66
CA ASN A 39 -15.02 -19.03 -33.85
C ASN A 39 -15.49 -17.59 -33.59
N PHE A 40 -15.18 -16.99 -32.44
CA PHE A 40 -15.77 -15.69 -32.08
C PHE A 40 -14.85 -14.47 -32.19
N LEU A 41 -13.59 -14.63 -32.62
CA LEU A 41 -12.69 -13.47 -32.84
C LEU A 41 -13.14 -12.58 -34.02
N SER A 42 -14.02 -13.08 -34.90
CA SER A 42 -14.63 -12.31 -35.98
C SER A 42 -15.88 -11.52 -35.54
N ALA A 43 -16.34 -11.68 -34.30
CA ALA A 43 -17.48 -10.97 -33.74
C ALA A 43 -17.07 -10.19 -32.48
N SER A 44 -16.16 -9.24 -32.65
CA SER A 44 -15.90 -8.22 -31.64
C SER A 44 -17.12 -7.31 -31.49
N THR A 45 -18.07 -7.69 -30.62
CA THR A 45 -19.22 -6.86 -30.21
C THR A 45 -18.97 -6.04 -28.94
N LEU A 46 -17.73 -5.99 -28.44
CA LEU A 46 -17.37 -5.26 -27.21
C LEU A 46 -16.78 -3.87 -27.44
N ILE A 47 -16.58 -3.45 -28.69
CA ILE A 47 -16.27 -2.06 -29.02
C ILE A 47 -17.43 -1.52 -29.86
N VAL A 48 -18.46 -1.02 -29.18
CA VAL A 48 -19.52 -0.24 -29.83
C VAL A 48 -18.95 1.17 -30.05
N LYS A 49 -18.66 1.52 -31.31
CA LYS A 49 -18.54 2.94 -31.70
C LYS A 49 -19.88 3.61 -31.39
N HIS A 50 -19.83 4.82 -30.85
CA HIS A 50 -20.95 5.53 -30.24
C HIS A 50 -22.18 5.82 -31.14
N GLU A 51 -22.21 5.34 -32.38
CA GLU A 51 -23.24 5.67 -33.38
C GLU A 51 -24.26 4.55 -33.66
N ASP A 52 -24.05 3.29 -33.22
CA ASP A 52 -24.99 2.18 -33.52
C ASP A 52 -25.99 1.90 -32.37
N ILE A 53 -26.59 2.94 -31.82
CA ILE A 53 -27.63 2.84 -30.77
C ILE A 53 -29.02 2.76 -31.42
N ILE A 54 -29.36 1.61 -32.01
CA ILE A 54 -30.78 1.27 -32.30
C ILE A 54 -30.97 -0.24 -32.14
N ASP A 55 -30.92 -0.73 -30.90
CA ASP A 55 -31.65 -1.97 -30.55
C ASP A 55 -31.78 -2.13 -29.04
N GLU A 56 -32.93 -1.73 -28.48
CA GLU A 56 -33.30 -1.93 -27.07
C GLU A 56 -33.25 -3.41 -26.67
N GLU A 57 -33.46 -4.32 -27.62
CA GLU A 57 -33.44 -5.76 -27.40
C GLU A 57 -32.03 -6.28 -27.06
N LYS A 58 -30.99 -5.78 -27.76
CA LYS A 58 -29.59 -6.12 -27.50
C LYS A 58 -29.10 -5.59 -26.15
N LYS A 59 -29.53 -4.39 -25.75
CA LYS A 59 -29.29 -3.86 -24.40
C LYS A 59 -29.88 -4.79 -23.33
N SER A 60 -31.10 -5.29 -23.52
CA SER A 60 -31.75 -6.20 -22.58
C SER A 60 -31.04 -7.57 -22.47
N LEU A 61 -30.51 -8.07 -23.60
CA LEU A 61 -29.86 -9.38 -23.68
C LEU A 61 -28.46 -9.36 -23.09
N VAL A 62 -27.70 -8.29 -23.32
CA VAL A 62 -26.41 -8.01 -22.66
C VAL A 62 -26.64 -7.86 -21.15
N LYS A 63 -27.66 -7.10 -20.73
CA LYS A 63 -28.02 -6.93 -19.31
C LYS A 63 -28.41 -8.25 -18.62
N ARG A 64 -29.09 -9.17 -19.32
CA ARG A 64 -29.41 -10.52 -18.80
C ARG A 64 -28.20 -11.45 -18.72
N ASN A 65 -27.26 -11.36 -19.67
CA ASN A 65 -26.05 -12.19 -19.63
C ASN A 65 -25.07 -11.75 -18.54
N LEU A 66 -25.06 -10.46 -18.18
CA LEU A 66 -24.26 -9.91 -17.07
C LEU A 66 -24.87 -10.18 -15.68
N LEU A 67 -26.18 -10.47 -15.61
CA LEU A 67 -26.85 -10.96 -14.40
C LEU A 67 -26.49 -12.42 -14.09
N ASN A 68 -25.95 -13.16 -15.06
CA ASN A 68 -25.59 -14.55 -14.90
C ASN A 68 -24.15 -14.61 -14.38
N GLU A 69 -23.98 -14.66 -13.05
CA GLU A 69 -22.67 -14.65 -12.37
C GLU A 69 -21.67 -15.62 -13.01
N ASN A 70 -22.15 -16.80 -13.46
CA ASN A 70 -21.33 -17.82 -14.12
C ASN A 70 -20.68 -17.36 -15.44
N VAL A 71 -21.33 -16.49 -16.22
CA VAL A 71 -20.79 -16.00 -17.51
C VAL A 71 -19.67 -14.98 -17.27
N VAL A 72 -19.89 -14.06 -16.33
CA VAL A 72 -18.88 -13.06 -15.95
C VAL A 72 -17.68 -13.74 -15.31
N GLN A 73 -17.90 -14.72 -14.43
CA GLN A 73 -16.85 -15.50 -13.78
C GLN A 73 -16.02 -16.29 -14.81
N ASN A 74 -16.68 -16.94 -15.77
CA ASN A 74 -16.00 -17.68 -16.83
C ASN A 74 -15.19 -16.76 -17.74
N TRP A 75 -15.69 -15.56 -18.05
CA TRP A 75 -14.95 -14.56 -18.81
C TRP A 75 -13.73 -14.05 -18.05
N LEU A 76 -13.90 -13.70 -16.77
CA LEU A 76 -12.79 -13.25 -15.90
C LEU A 76 -11.72 -14.33 -15.73
N ASN A 77 -12.11 -15.60 -15.67
CA ASN A 77 -11.20 -16.75 -15.57
C ASN A 77 -10.37 -16.98 -16.84
N GLN A 78 -10.78 -16.45 -18.00
CA GLN A 78 -10.04 -16.55 -19.26
C GLN A 78 -9.02 -15.41 -19.45
N LEU A 79 -9.05 -14.38 -18.60
CA LEU A 79 -8.15 -13.24 -18.70
C LEU A 79 -6.83 -13.48 -17.97
N SER A 80 -5.76 -12.91 -18.50
CA SER A 80 -4.46 -12.92 -17.82
C SER A 80 -4.49 -12.01 -16.57
N ASN A 81 -3.69 -12.33 -15.56
CA ASN A 81 -3.57 -11.49 -14.35
C ASN A 81 -3.18 -10.04 -14.68
N ALA A 82 -2.36 -9.82 -15.71
CA ALA A 82 -1.96 -8.47 -16.13
C ALA A 82 -3.17 -7.68 -16.68
N THR A 83 -4.00 -8.32 -17.49
CA THR A 83 -5.23 -7.72 -18.03
C THR A 83 -6.24 -7.42 -16.92
N LEU A 84 -6.37 -8.33 -15.94
CA LEU A 84 -7.23 -8.11 -14.77
C LEU A 84 -6.75 -6.92 -13.92
N CYS A 85 -5.44 -6.79 -13.70
CA CYS A 85 -4.86 -5.63 -13.00
C CYS A 85 -5.10 -4.32 -13.75
N GLN A 86 -5.04 -4.32 -15.08
CA GLN A 86 -5.33 -3.14 -15.89
C GLN A 86 -6.80 -2.73 -15.81
N ILE A 87 -7.72 -3.69 -15.92
CA ILE A 87 -9.16 -3.46 -15.78
C ILE A 87 -9.47 -2.90 -14.39
N LEU A 88 -8.92 -3.51 -13.33
CA LEU A 88 -9.04 -3.02 -11.96
C LEU A 88 -8.47 -1.60 -11.80
N SER A 89 -7.31 -1.32 -12.37
CA SER A 89 -6.66 0.00 -12.25
C SER A 89 -7.48 1.09 -12.94
N SER A 90 -8.02 0.79 -14.12
CA SER A 90 -8.93 1.71 -14.82
C SER A 90 -10.23 1.91 -14.03
N ALA A 91 -10.82 0.82 -13.55
CA ALA A 91 -12.04 0.86 -12.75
C ALA A 91 -11.89 1.69 -11.46
N ILE A 92 -10.74 1.58 -10.77
CA ILE A 92 -10.45 2.37 -9.57
C ILE A 92 -10.27 3.85 -9.92
N SER A 93 -9.65 4.15 -11.07
CA SER A 93 -9.48 5.54 -11.53
C SER A 93 -10.82 6.19 -11.85
N ASP A 94 -11.71 5.47 -12.51
CA ASP A 94 -13.02 5.97 -12.93
C ASP A 94 -14.04 5.99 -11.78
N TYR A 95 -13.89 5.08 -10.81
CA TYR A 95 -14.78 4.93 -9.65
C TYR A 95 -13.99 4.69 -8.35
N PRO A 96 -13.48 5.76 -7.69
CA PRO A 96 -12.61 5.65 -6.51
C PRO A 96 -13.19 4.84 -5.34
N GLN A 97 -14.51 4.87 -5.19
CA GLN A 97 -15.27 4.15 -4.14
C GLN A 97 -15.14 2.62 -4.20
N ILE A 98 -14.71 2.08 -5.35
CA ILE A 98 -14.36 0.66 -5.50
C ILE A 98 -13.11 0.30 -4.71
N ALA A 99 -12.15 1.22 -4.62
CA ALA A 99 -10.94 1.00 -3.83
C ALA A 99 -11.29 0.76 -2.36
N ASP A 100 -12.24 1.53 -1.82
CA ASP A 100 -12.70 1.38 -0.43
C ASP A 100 -13.42 0.03 -0.21
N ILE A 101 -14.17 -0.44 -1.22
CA ILE A 101 -14.88 -1.72 -1.17
C ILE A 101 -13.89 -2.89 -1.25
N ILE A 102 -12.95 -2.88 -2.20
CA ILE A 102 -11.85 -3.87 -2.29
C ILE A 102 -11.12 -3.90 -0.96
N HIS A 103 -10.78 -2.72 -0.44
CA HIS A 103 -10.06 -2.60 0.80
C HIS A 103 -10.85 -3.22 1.96
N SER A 104 -12.12 -2.86 2.12
CA SER A 104 -12.98 -3.41 3.18
C SER A 104 -13.20 -4.93 3.07
N TYR A 105 -13.21 -5.48 1.85
CA TYR A 105 -13.44 -6.90 1.62
C TYR A 105 -12.19 -7.73 1.97
N TYR A 106 -11.01 -7.32 1.48
CA TYR A 106 -9.78 -8.08 1.68
C TYR A 106 -9.15 -7.85 3.05
N PHE A 107 -9.32 -6.65 3.61
CA PHE A 107 -8.71 -6.26 4.87
C PHE A 107 -9.70 -6.16 6.04
N GLY A 108 -11.00 -6.44 5.80
CA GLY A 108 -12.08 -6.38 6.78
C GLY A 108 -12.57 -4.95 7.08
N LYS A 109 -13.76 -4.81 7.69
CA LYS A 109 -14.12 -3.60 8.45
C LYS A 109 -13.18 -3.52 9.65
N LYS A 110 -12.08 -2.80 9.48
CA LYS A 110 -10.97 -2.78 10.44
C LYS A 110 -11.34 -1.97 11.68
N GLU A 111 -11.27 -2.64 12.82
CA GLU A 111 -11.32 -2.02 14.15
C GLU A 111 -10.29 -0.89 14.23
N VAL A 112 -10.70 0.24 14.79
CA VAL A 112 -9.77 1.28 15.24
C VAL A 112 -8.81 0.60 16.22
N LEU A 113 -7.57 0.39 15.80
CA LEU A 113 -6.55 -0.23 16.64
C LEU A 113 -6.40 0.64 17.89
N ASP A 114 -6.66 0.02 19.04
CA ASP A 114 -6.36 0.58 20.36
C ASP A 114 -4.87 0.96 20.45
N HIS A 115 -4.50 1.86 21.36
CA HIS A 115 -3.13 2.36 21.54
C HIS A 115 -2.09 1.24 21.65
N ASP A 116 -2.45 0.08 22.24
CA ASP A 116 -1.60 -1.11 22.35
C ASP A 116 -1.33 -1.82 21.01
N GLY A 117 -2.26 -1.71 20.06
CA GLY A 117 -2.12 -2.28 18.72
C GLY A 117 -0.98 -1.63 17.93
N TRP A 118 -0.87 -0.30 18.02
CA TRP A 118 0.17 0.45 17.30
C TRP A 118 1.57 0.18 17.84
N ALA A 119 1.74 0.10 19.16
CA ALA A 119 3.02 -0.25 19.76
C ALA A 119 3.51 -1.64 19.30
N THR A 120 2.60 -2.61 19.21
CA THR A 120 2.92 -3.97 18.74
C THR A 120 3.30 -3.97 17.26
N GLN A 121 2.57 -3.22 16.42
CA GLN A 121 2.89 -3.08 15.00
C GLN A 121 4.25 -2.40 14.78
N LEU A 122 4.57 -1.35 15.53
CA LEU A 122 5.85 -0.66 15.44
C LEU A 122 7.02 -1.54 15.88
N LYS A 123 6.84 -2.35 16.94
CA LYS A 123 7.83 -3.37 17.33
C LYS A 123 8.02 -4.42 16.24
N SER A 124 6.94 -4.89 15.63
CA SER A 124 7.00 -5.83 14.50
C SER A 124 7.72 -5.23 13.28
N LEU A 125 7.42 -3.97 12.94
CA LEU A 125 8.09 -3.22 11.88
C LEU A 125 9.59 -3.12 12.14
N THR A 126 9.98 -2.71 13.35
CA THR A 126 11.38 -2.55 13.74
C THR A 126 12.12 -3.88 13.62
N LYS A 127 11.53 -4.97 14.13
CA LYS A 127 12.12 -6.31 14.00
C LYS A 127 12.30 -6.73 12.53
N ARG A 128 11.32 -6.47 11.66
CA ARG A 128 11.41 -6.76 10.22
C ARG A 128 12.48 -5.90 9.55
N ALA A 129 12.55 -4.61 9.87
CA ALA A 129 13.55 -3.70 9.35
C ALA A 129 14.97 -4.13 9.77
N ALA A 130 15.16 -4.52 11.04
CA ALA A 130 16.41 -5.05 11.55
C ALA A 130 16.85 -6.31 10.79
N VAL A 131 15.94 -7.28 10.60
CA VAL A 131 16.24 -8.51 9.83
C VAL A 131 16.69 -8.20 8.41
N ILE A 132 16.08 -7.20 7.75
CA ILE A 132 16.47 -6.82 6.39
C ILE A 132 17.83 -6.09 6.40
N ALA A 133 17.96 -5.03 7.21
CA ALA A 133 19.14 -4.18 7.28
C ALA A 133 20.40 -4.95 7.68
N HIS A 134 20.24 -5.94 8.58
CA HIS A 134 21.32 -6.78 9.11
C HIS A 134 21.40 -8.17 8.45
N SER A 135 20.67 -8.39 7.35
CA SER A 135 20.66 -9.68 6.65
C SER A 135 22.04 -10.10 6.12
N LEU A 136 22.92 -9.13 5.89
CA LEU A 136 24.24 -9.34 5.31
C LEU A 136 25.39 -9.29 6.33
N ASP A 137 25.10 -9.12 7.63
CA ASP A 137 26.12 -8.93 8.68
C ASP A 137 27.15 -10.07 8.77
N HIS A 138 26.70 -11.31 8.51
CA HIS A 138 27.54 -12.51 8.60
C HIS A 138 28.31 -12.83 7.31
N TYR A 139 28.13 -12.03 6.25
CA TYR A 139 28.75 -12.26 4.96
C TYR A 139 30.08 -11.51 4.83
N ARG A 140 30.90 -11.94 3.86
CA ARG A 140 32.13 -11.22 3.51
C ARG A 140 31.78 -9.87 2.87
N VAL A 141 32.67 -8.90 3.00
CA VAL A 141 32.50 -7.54 2.45
C VAL A 141 32.18 -7.55 0.94
N SER A 142 32.81 -8.44 0.17
CA SER A 142 32.51 -8.60 -1.26
C SER A 142 31.06 -8.99 -1.53
N ASP A 143 30.53 -9.90 -0.72
CA ASP A 143 29.17 -10.41 -0.87
C ASP A 143 28.17 -9.37 -0.38
N GLN A 144 28.50 -8.66 0.71
CA GLN A 144 27.74 -7.51 1.19
C GLN A 144 27.59 -6.46 0.09
N PHE A 145 28.68 -6.09 -0.57
CA PHE A 145 28.66 -5.12 -1.68
C PHE A 145 27.77 -5.59 -2.84
N SER A 146 27.92 -6.85 -3.25
CA SER A 146 27.15 -7.40 -4.39
C SER A 146 25.64 -7.44 -4.16
N ARG A 147 25.20 -7.53 -2.90
CA ARG A 147 23.78 -7.73 -2.52
C ARG A 147 23.17 -6.54 -1.78
N ALA A 148 23.93 -5.49 -1.50
CA ALA A 148 23.44 -4.37 -0.70
C ALA A 148 22.26 -3.62 -1.35
N SER A 149 22.15 -3.62 -2.68
CA SER A 149 20.99 -3.04 -3.38
C SER A 149 19.69 -3.85 -3.15
N GLU A 150 19.78 -5.16 -2.93
CA GLU A 150 18.63 -6.00 -2.56
C GLU A 150 18.07 -5.58 -1.19
N VAL A 151 18.98 -5.21 -0.26
CA VAL A 151 18.61 -4.73 1.08
C VAL A 151 17.86 -3.40 0.97
N ALA A 152 18.39 -2.44 0.20
CA ALA A 152 17.74 -1.15 -0.01
C ALA A 152 16.34 -1.31 -0.64
N THR A 153 16.21 -2.17 -1.65
CA THR A 153 14.93 -2.49 -2.29
C THR A 153 13.93 -3.10 -1.30
N SER A 154 14.40 -4.04 -0.48
CA SER A 154 13.57 -4.70 0.54
C SER A 154 13.10 -3.73 1.63
N LEU A 155 13.97 -2.82 2.08
CA LEU A 155 13.62 -1.75 3.02
C LEU A 155 12.60 -0.79 2.41
N HIS A 156 12.75 -0.43 1.14
CA HIS A 156 11.79 0.42 0.43
C HIS A 156 10.41 -0.26 0.30
N LEU A 157 10.36 -1.55 -0.03
CA LEU A 157 9.11 -2.31 -0.07
C LEU A 157 8.44 -2.39 1.31
N LEU A 158 9.22 -2.64 2.37
CA LEU A 158 8.72 -2.63 3.75
C LEU A 158 8.12 -1.27 4.11
N LEU A 159 8.83 -0.19 3.80
CA LEU A 159 8.40 1.17 4.06
C LEU A 159 7.10 1.49 3.33
N ARG A 160 7.01 1.15 2.05
CA ARG A 160 5.83 1.39 1.22
C ARG A 160 4.61 0.64 1.76
N GLN A 161 4.77 -0.63 2.12
CA GLN A 161 3.69 -1.42 2.72
C GLN A 161 3.19 -0.80 4.03
N PHE A 162 4.12 -0.38 4.89
CA PHE A 162 3.80 0.26 6.16
C PHE A 162 3.12 1.62 5.97
N ALA A 163 3.68 2.50 5.14
CA ALA A 163 3.13 3.82 4.87
C ALA A 163 1.75 3.75 4.19
N GLN A 164 1.53 2.79 3.28
CA GLN A 164 0.22 2.57 2.68
C GLN A 164 -0.82 2.12 3.70
N ASP A 165 -0.52 1.13 4.55
CA ASP A 165 -1.44 0.65 5.58
C ASP A 165 -1.79 1.75 6.59
N LEU A 166 -0.82 2.59 6.98
CA LEU A 166 -1.09 3.66 7.95
C LEU A 166 -1.60 4.97 7.37
N SER A 167 -1.26 5.38 6.13
CA SER A 167 -1.78 6.65 5.58
C SER A 167 -3.31 6.66 5.49
N VAL A 168 -3.90 5.48 5.36
CA VAL A 168 -5.34 5.28 5.27
C VAL A 168 -5.99 5.10 6.65
N HIS A 169 -5.29 4.48 7.62
CA HIS A 169 -5.94 4.00 8.87
C HIS A 169 -5.27 4.42 10.18
N GLY A 170 -4.04 4.93 10.13
CA GLY A 170 -3.20 5.15 11.31
C GLY A 170 -3.08 6.61 11.75
N PRO A 171 -2.79 6.87 13.03
CA PRO A 171 -2.43 8.21 13.48
C PRO A 171 -1.11 8.63 12.82
N SER A 172 -1.02 9.89 12.37
CA SER A 172 0.18 10.43 11.72
C SER A 172 1.45 10.24 12.56
N HIS A 173 1.31 10.20 13.88
CA HIS A 173 2.42 9.97 14.81
C HIS A 173 3.00 8.55 14.73
N ALA A 174 2.15 7.52 14.58
CA ALA A 174 2.64 6.14 14.44
C ALA A 174 3.42 5.98 13.13
N ILE A 175 2.99 6.65 12.06
CA ILE A 175 3.75 6.68 10.80
C ILE A 175 5.13 7.27 11.04
N LEU A 176 5.19 8.46 11.64
CA LEU A 176 6.45 9.15 11.92
C LEU A 176 7.40 8.27 12.75
N PHE A 177 6.90 7.61 13.79
CA PHE A 177 7.70 6.68 14.60
C PHE A 177 8.23 5.51 13.77
N GLY A 178 7.38 4.90 12.94
CA GLY A 178 7.80 3.82 12.06
C GLY A 178 8.90 4.26 11.07
N LEU A 179 8.78 5.47 10.50
CA LEU A 179 9.80 6.05 9.62
C LEU A 179 11.13 6.24 10.35
N ILE A 180 11.10 6.77 11.59
CA ILE A 180 12.29 6.95 12.43
C ILE A 180 12.95 5.59 12.73
N LEU A 181 12.16 4.60 13.15
CA LEU A 181 12.66 3.27 13.52
C LEU A 181 13.31 2.55 12.33
N VAL A 182 12.66 2.56 11.15
CA VAL A 182 13.24 1.98 9.93
C VAL A 182 14.54 2.69 9.56
N ALA A 183 14.59 4.01 9.70
CA ALA A 183 15.81 4.78 9.44
C ALA A 183 16.93 4.44 10.45
N GLN A 184 16.62 4.23 11.72
CA GLN A 184 17.59 3.80 12.74
C GLN A 184 18.19 2.44 12.40
N GLU A 185 17.36 1.45 12.07
CA GLU A 185 17.83 0.11 11.69
C GLU A 185 18.69 0.17 10.40
N ALA A 186 18.26 0.93 9.40
CA ALA A 186 19.04 1.12 8.17
C ALA A 186 20.39 1.82 8.43
N LEU A 187 20.44 2.79 9.35
CA LEU A 187 21.67 3.44 9.80
C LEU A 187 22.54 2.54 10.69
N GLY A 188 21.97 1.49 11.28
CA GLY A 188 22.66 0.46 12.06
C GLY A 188 23.39 -0.57 11.21
N ALA A 189 22.95 -0.77 9.96
CA ALA A 189 23.51 -1.73 9.01
C ALA A 189 25.05 -1.60 8.82
N PRO A 190 25.74 -2.66 8.35
CA PRO A 190 27.18 -2.65 8.06
C PRO A 190 27.59 -1.47 7.18
N SER A 191 28.84 -1.00 7.31
CA SER A 191 29.31 0.23 6.66
C SER A 191 29.06 0.25 5.14
N GLU A 192 29.37 -0.83 4.43
CA GLU A 192 29.17 -0.93 2.98
C GLU A 192 27.68 -0.93 2.61
N VAL A 193 26.88 -1.73 3.31
CA VAL A 193 25.43 -1.83 3.07
C VAL A 193 24.76 -0.48 3.30
N ARG A 194 25.13 0.19 4.40
CA ARG A 194 24.66 1.53 4.75
C ARG A 194 25.07 2.56 3.70
N GLN A 195 26.32 2.52 3.23
CA GLN A 195 26.78 3.42 2.17
C GLN A 195 25.98 3.20 0.89
N GLN A 196 25.72 1.96 0.49
CA GLN A 196 24.89 1.64 -0.66
C GLN A 196 23.44 2.15 -0.49
N ILE A 197 22.78 1.84 0.64
CA ILE A 197 21.40 2.25 0.94
C ILE A 197 21.23 3.78 0.82
N PHE A 198 22.10 4.56 1.46
CA PHE A 198 21.91 6.01 1.55
C PHE A 198 22.59 6.80 0.43
N THR A 199 23.75 6.36 -0.04
CA THR A 199 24.53 7.09 -1.06
C THR A 199 24.11 6.74 -2.47
N HIS A 200 23.87 5.46 -2.76
CA HIS A 200 23.58 4.99 -4.11
C HIS A 200 22.08 4.83 -4.35
N ASP A 201 21.39 4.09 -3.49
CA ASP A 201 19.96 3.80 -3.63
C ASP A 201 19.06 4.92 -3.09
N LYS A 202 19.65 5.98 -2.54
CA LYS A 202 18.98 7.22 -2.11
C LYS A 202 17.81 7.00 -1.15
N PHE A 203 17.86 5.93 -0.36
CA PHE A 203 16.78 5.58 0.58
C PHE A 203 16.51 6.69 1.61
N GLY A 204 17.55 7.44 2.00
CA GLY A 204 17.42 8.59 2.90
C GLY A 204 16.53 9.70 2.34
N ARG A 205 16.48 9.89 1.01
CA ARG A 205 15.59 10.87 0.37
C ARG A 205 14.14 10.46 0.50
N ILE A 206 13.87 9.18 0.27
CA ILE A 206 12.53 8.59 0.37
C ILE A 206 12.00 8.79 1.80
N LEU A 207 12.82 8.44 2.80
CA LEU A 207 12.45 8.61 4.21
C LEU A 207 12.13 10.07 4.56
N ILE A 208 12.95 11.03 4.14
CA ILE A 208 12.71 12.46 4.45
C ILE A 208 11.47 12.99 3.75
N LEU A 209 11.25 12.63 2.49
CA LEU A 209 10.06 13.07 1.76
C LEU A 209 8.79 12.53 2.40
N GLU A 210 8.79 11.26 2.83
CA GLU A 210 7.67 10.68 3.57
C GLU A 210 7.47 11.33 4.94
N MET A 211 8.54 11.55 5.71
CA MET A 211 8.47 12.26 6.99
C MET A 211 7.88 13.67 6.82
N ALA A 212 8.33 14.41 5.79
CA ALA A 212 7.82 15.73 5.48
C ALA A 212 6.34 15.70 5.05
N SER A 213 5.94 14.70 4.25
CA SER A 213 4.56 14.50 3.83
C SER A 213 3.63 14.24 5.02
N VAL A 214 4.04 13.36 5.94
CA VAL A 214 3.31 13.04 7.17
C VAL A 214 3.17 14.28 8.05
N LEU A 215 4.25 15.05 8.23
CA LEU A 215 4.25 16.25 9.05
C LEU A 215 3.41 17.39 8.44
N LYS A 216 3.36 17.53 7.12
CA LYS A 216 2.49 18.53 6.47
C LYS A 216 1.00 18.20 6.65
N ASN A 217 0.66 16.92 6.61
CA ASN A 217 -0.72 16.42 6.73
C ASN A 217 -1.00 15.84 8.12
N PHE A 218 -0.33 16.37 9.14
CA PHE A 218 -0.31 15.75 10.45
C PHE A 218 -1.69 15.82 11.12
N LYS A 219 -2.29 14.66 11.40
CA LYS A 219 -3.57 14.52 12.10
C LYS A 219 -3.34 14.32 13.60
N LEU A 220 -4.06 15.09 14.41
CA LEU A 220 -4.15 14.91 15.86
C LEU A 220 -5.14 13.77 16.20
N PRO A 221 -4.98 13.06 17.34
CA PRO A 221 -4.08 13.33 18.47
C PRO A 221 -2.64 12.81 18.30
N LEU A 222 -1.71 13.44 19.01
CA LEU A 222 -0.31 13.00 19.15
C LEU A 222 -0.24 11.85 20.15
N LEU A 223 0.58 10.83 19.87
CA LEU A 223 0.89 9.80 20.87
C LEU A 223 1.80 10.41 21.95
N PRO A 224 1.60 10.09 23.25
CA PRO A 224 2.50 10.52 24.31
C PRO A 224 3.94 10.05 24.10
N ASN A 225 4.90 10.80 24.63
CA ASN A 225 6.32 10.38 24.66
C ASN A 225 6.53 9.04 25.39
N GLU A 226 5.64 8.68 26.31
CA GLU A 226 5.66 7.39 27.00
C GLU A 226 5.56 6.20 26.02
N ASP A 227 4.81 6.36 24.92
CA ASP A 227 4.69 5.32 23.89
C ASP A 227 6.02 5.11 23.17
N TRP A 228 6.77 6.19 22.89
CA TRP A 228 8.11 6.09 22.31
C TRP A 228 9.05 5.28 23.19
N HIS A 229 9.08 5.57 24.50
CA HIS A 229 9.90 4.84 25.46
C HIS A 229 9.47 3.37 25.58
N ARG A 230 8.16 3.08 25.55
CA ARG A 230 7.64 1.71 25.58
C ARG A 230 8.00 0.89 24.34
N ILE A 231 8.16 1.54 23.18
CA ILE A 231 8.52 0.91 21.92
C ILE A 231 10.03 0.67 21.85
N THR A 232 10.84 1.69 22.15
CA THR A 232 12.28 1.69 21.88
C THR A 232 13.14 1.30 23.08
N TYR A 233 12.60 1.39 24.30
CA TYR A 233 13.36 1.30 25.55
C TYR A 233 14.51 2.31 25.66
N GLN A 234 14.54 3.34 24.80
CA GLN A 234 15.55 4.40 24.81
C GLN A 234 15.18 5.48 25.80
N LYS A 235 16.17 6.14 26.41
CA LYS A 235 15.96 7.29 27.32
C LYS A 235 15.67 8.60 26.58
N ASP A 236 16.15 8.71 25.35
CA ASP A 236 15.95 9.90 24.53
C ASP A 236 14.51 9.98 24.03
N ASN A 237 13.97 11.19 23.95
CA ASN A 237 12.66 11.40 23.34
C ASN A 237 12.74 11.25 21.81
N TRP A 238 11.59 10.99 21.18
CA TRP A 238 11.53 10.74 19.73
C TRP A 238 12.01 11.91 18.87
N LEU A 239 11.89 13.15 19.35
CA LEU A 239 12.33 14.34 18.61
C LEU A 239 13.86 14.41 18.55
N VAL A 240 14.55 14.16 19.67
CA VAL A 240 16.01 14.04 19.73
C VAL A 240 16.48 12.92 18.81
N THR A 241 15.80 11.78 18.83
CA THR A 241 16.11 10.67 17.92
C THR A 241 15.93 11.06 16.45
N LEU A 242 14.84 11.75 16.11
CA LEU A 242 14.58 12.24 14.76
C LEU A 242 15.70 13.18 14.29
N GLU A 243 16.13 14.14 15.11
CA GLU A 243 17.24 15.05 14.80
C GLU A 243 18.54 14.29 14.52
N GLN A 244 18.88 13.31 15.36
CA GLN A 244 20.07 12.48 15.18
C GLN A 244 20.01 11.65 13.89
N VAL A 245 18.87 11.02 13.62
CA VAL A 245 18.65 10.20 12.43
C VAL A 245 18.73 11.05 11.16
N CYS A 246 18.04 12.19 11.11
CA CYS A 246 18.10 13.11 9.98
C CYS A 246 19.52 13.65 9.76
N SER A 247 20.22 14.04 10.82
CA SER A 247 21.61 14.51 10.74
C SER A 247 22.56 13.43 10.21
N LYS A 248 22.40 12.18 10.66
CA LYS A 248 23.20 11.04 10.15
C LYS A 248 22.91 10.76 8.68
N MET A 249 21.63 10.69 8.28
CA MET A 249 21.26 10.47 6.86
C MET A 249 21.81 11.58 5.97
N ALA A 250 21.74 12.84 6.41
CA ALA A 250 22.28 13.97 5.67
C ALA A 250 23.79 13.86 5.38
N ARG A 251 24.57 13.14 6.21
CA ARG A 251 26.01 12.93 5.97
C ARG A 251 26.27 11.98 4.80
N TYR A 252 25.37 11.04 4.55
CA TYR A 252 25.50 10.07 3.46
C TYR A 252 24.97 10.61 2.11
N ASP A 253 24.14 11.66 2.13
CA ASP A 253 23.56 12.23 0.91
C ASP A 253 24.07 13.64 0.60
N ILE A 254 25.38 13.73 0.36
CA ILE A 254 26.08 15.00 0.04
C ILE A 254 25.57 15.60 -1.28
N THR A 255 25.12 14.74 -2.20
CA THR A 255 24.71 15.13 -3.56
C THR A 255 23.28 15.67 -3.67
N TRP A 256 22.51 15.69 -2.57
CA TRP A 256 21.12 16.13 -2.65
C TRP A 256 21.01 17.65 -2.56
N GLU A 257 20.45 18.26 -3.59
CA GLU A 257 20.22 19.71 -3.64
C GLU A 257 19.30 20.20 -2.51
N TYR A 258 18.30 19.41 -2.14
CA TYR A 258 17.35 19.72 -1.08
C TYR A 258 17.79 19.20 0.30
N ARG A 259 19.11 19.05 0.54
CA ARG A 259 19.65 18.55 1.82
C ARG A 259 19.19 19.33 3.05
N LYS A 260 18.76 20.59 2.90
CA LYS A 260 18.10 21.36 3.96
C LYS A 260 16.84 20.68 4.53
N GLU A 261 16.17 19.83 3.76
CA GLU A 261 14.99 19.09 4.20
C GLU A 261 15.27 18.17 5.39
N TYR A 262 16.51 17.65 5.52
CA TYR A 262 16.93 16.91 6.71
C TYR A 262 16.88 17.77 7.99
N GLN A 263 17.03 19.09 7.89
CA GLN A 263 16.93 20.03 9.02
C GLN A 263 15.50 20.53 9.19
N ASP A 264 14.77 20.70 8.08
CA ASP A 264 13.39 21.19 8.10
C ASP A 264 12.43 20.19 8.76
N VAL A 265 12.60 18.88 8.52
CA VAL A 265 11.74 17.83 9.11
C VAL A 265 11.71 17.89 10.64
N PRO A 266 12.84 17.82 11.36
CA PRO A 266 12.85 17.99 12.82
C PRO A 266 12.29 19.34 13.28
N MET A 267 12.57 20.43 12.55
CA MET A 267 12.07 21.77 12.88
C MET A 267 10.53 21.84 12.81
N ILE A 268 9.92 21.20 11.80
CA ILE A 268 8.47 21.09 11.68
C ILE A 268 7.92 20.19 12.80
N ALA A 269 8.55 19.04 13.05
CA ALA A 269 8.16 18.10 14.09
C ALA A 269 8.17 18.73 15.50
N ALA A 270 9.13 19.61 15.78
CA ALA A 270 9.24 20.33 17.05
C ALA A 270 8.02 21.20 17.37
N ARG A 271 7.28 21.68 16.36
CA ARG A 271 6.04 22.45 16.56
C ARG A 271 4.96 21.59 17.20
N TYR A 272 4.86 20.34 16.77
CA TYR A 272 3.93 19.36 17.33
C TYR A 272 4.37 18.88 18.71
N PHE A 273 5.67 18.70 18.92
CA PHE A 273 6.22 18.30 20.22
C PHE A 273 5.92 19.33 21.33
N LYS A 274 6.07 20.63 21.04
CA LYS A 274 5.81 21.72 22.01
C LYS A 274 4.36 21.79 22.48
N HIS A 275 3.40 21.35 21.65
CA HIS A 275 2.00 21.28 22.05
C HIS A 275 1.70 20.20 23.12
N TYR A 276 2.67 19.33 23.44
CA TYR A 276 2.55 18.26 24.43
C TYR A 276 3.35 18.53 25.72
N ALA A 277 4.28 19.49 25.71
CA ALA A 277 5.18 19.75 26.85
C ALA A 277 4.57 20.66 27.93
N HIS A 278 3.26 20.92 27.87
CA HIS A 278 2.50 21.73 28.82
C HIS A 278 1.32 20.95 29.38
#